data_AF-A0ABD0MJ20-F1
#
_entry.id   AF-A0ABD0MJ20-F1
#
_cell.length_a   1.000
_cell.length_b   1.000
_cell.length_c   1.000
_cell.angle_alpha   90.00
_cell.angle_beta   90.00
_cell.angle_gamma   90.00
#
_symmetry.space_group_name_H-M   'P 1'
#
loop_
_entity.id
_entity.type
_entity.pdbx_description
1 polymer ?
#
loop_
_entity_poly.entity_id
_entity_poly.type
_entity_poly.pdbx_seq_one_letter_code
_entity_poly.pdbx_strand_id
1 'polypeptide(L)' 'ALFDYDKTADGGFLFGDILQVFDCSDEEWWQAGKLTPHGELEETGYIPSKR' A
#
# COMPACT_ATOMS: atom_id res chain seq x y z
N ALA A 1 -3.31 14.32 15.08
CA ALA A 1 -4.02 13.71 13.94
C ALA A 1 -3.20 12.53 13.52
N LEU A 2 -3.72 11.31 13.64
CA LEU A 2 -3.08 10.13 13.08
C LEU A 2 -4.22 9.17 12.84
N PHE A 3 -4.55 8.95 11.58
CA PHE A 3 -5.47 7.89 11.21
C PHE A 3 -4.87 6.58 11.75
N ASP A 4 -5.60 5.93 12.66
CA ASP A 4 -5.29 4.55 13.07
C ASP A 4 -5.47 3.67 11.83
N TYR A 5 -4.37 3.32 11.18
CA TYR A 5 -4.36 2.26 10.17
C TYR A 5 -4.56 0.94 10.91
N ASP A 6 -5.83 0.57 11.09
CA ASP A 6 -6.21 -0.70 11.67
C ASP A 6 -5.96 -1.82 10.65
N LYS A 7 -4.83 -2.51 10.83
CA LYS A 7 -4.35 -3.60 9.98
C LYS A 7 -5.31 -4.81 9.94
N THR A 8 -6.36 -4.80 10.77
CA THR A 8 -7.30 -5.92 10.91
C THR A 8 -8.68 -5.67 10.32
N ALA A 9 -8.97 -4.45 9.84
CA ALA A 9 -10.31 -4.10 9.40
C ALA A 9 -10.63 -4.47 7.93
N ASP A 10 -9.75 -4.23 6.95
CA ASP A 10 -10.11 -4.40 5.52
C ASP A 10 -8.90 -4.62 4.60
N GLY A 11 -8.43 -5.86 4.44
CA GLY A 11 -7.53 -6.20 3.31
C GLY A 11 -6.19 -5.47 3.26
N GLY A 12 -5.57 -5.21 4.42
CA GLY A 12 -4.24 -4.59 4.48
C GLY A 12 -3.14 -5.41 3.80
N PHE A 13 -2.06 -4.74 3.41
CA PHE A 13 -0.92 -5.39 2.76
C PHE A 13 -0.16 -6.29 3.75
N LEU A 14 0.11 -7.53 3.33
CA LEU A 14 0.85 -8.50 4.13
C LEU A 14 2.32 -8.55 3.72
N PHE A 15 3.18 -8.95 4.66
CA PHE A 15 4.57 -9.23 4.34
C PHE A 15 4.66 -10.34 3.29
N GLY A 16 5.32 -10.03 2.16
CA GLY A 16 5.42 -10.92 0.99
C GLY A 16 4.54 -10.51 -0.19
N ASP A 17 3.62 -9.56 -0.01
CA ASP A 17 2.88 -8.97 -1.12
C ASP A 17 3.80 -8.10 -1.98
N ILE A 18 3.64 -8.21 -3.31
CA ILE A 18 4.33 -7.35 -4.26
C ILE A 18 3.45 -6.13 -4.50
N LEU A 19 3.99 -4.95 -4.19
CA LEU A 19 3.31 -3.67 -4.37
C LEU A 19 3.97 -2.89 -5.49
N GLN A 20 3.16 -2.37 -6.39
CA GLN A 20 3.61 -1.41 -7.39
C GLN A 20 3.36 0.00 -6.88
N VAL A 21 4.44 0.77 -6.71
CA VAL A 21 4.37 2.19 -6.31
C VAL A 21 4.15 3.05 -7.55
N PHE A 22 3.15 3.93 -7.50
CA PHE A 22 2.80 4.88 -8.56
C PHE A 22 3.27 6.29 -8.23
N ASP A 23 3.15 6.69 -6.96
CA ASP A 23 3.60 8.00 -6.49
C ASP A 23 4.39 7.84 -5.18
N CYS A 24 5.57 8.42 -5.14
CA CYS A 24 6.43 8.49 -3.96
C CYS A 24 6.93 9.92 -3.74
N SER A 25 6.15 10.91 -4.18
CA SER A 25 6.51 12.33 -4.07
C SER A 25 6.41 12.83 -2.64
N ASP A 26 5.48 12.28 -1.86
CA ASP A 26 5.29 12.58 -0.46
C ASP A 26 6.26 11.74 0.42
N GLU A 27 6.80 12.37 1.46
CA GLU A 27 7.76 11.75 2.35
C GLU A 27 7.11 10.83 3.39
N GLU A 28 5.81 10.96 3.63
CA GLU A 28 5.08 10.20 4.65
C GLU A 28 4.25 9.07 4.03
N TRP A 29 3.65 9.31 2.86
CA TRP A 29 2.69 8.38 2.25
C TRP A 29 2.94 8.19 0.75
N TRP A 30 3.14 6.95 0.33
CA TRP A 30 3.28 6.61 -1.09
C TRP A 30 2.00 6.00 -1.63
N GLN A 31 1.64 6.30 -2.87
CA GLN A 31 0.53 5.67 -3.54
C GLN A 31 1.00 4.36 -4.18
N ALA A 32 0.36 3.24 -3.84
CA ALA A 32 0.71 1.92 -4.35
C ALA A 32 -0.52 1.03 -4.54
N GLY A 33 -0.43 0.06 -5.43
CA GLY A 33 -1.44 -0.99 -5.60
C GLY A 33 -0.83 -2.38 -5.44
N LYS A 34 -1.62 -3.34 -4.97
CA LYS A 34 -1.18 -4.73 -4.83
C LYS A 34 -1.16 -5.40 -6.20
N LEU A 35 -0.03 -6.02 -6.54
CA LEU A 35 0.08 -6.84 -7.73
C LEU A 35 -0.25 -8.29 -7.36
N THR A 36 -1.26 -8.86 -8.02
CA THR A 36 -1.57 -10.27 -7.88
C THR A 36 -0.48 -11.12 -8.53
N PRO A 37 -0.36 -12.41 -8.17
CA PRO A 37 0.57 -13.33 -8.83
C PRO A 37 0.34 -13.49 -10.34
N HIS A 38 -0.84 -13.13 -10.82
CA HIS A 38 -1.19 -13.15 -12.26
C HIS A 38 -0.77 -11.86 -12.99
N GLY A 39 -0.17 -10.90 -12.28
CA GLY A 39 0.26 -9.61 -12.82
C GLY A 39 -0.88 -8.58 -12.93
N GLU A 40 -2.02 -8.85 -12.30
CA GLU A 40 -3.14 -7.92 -12.26
C GLU A 40 -2.97 -6.96 -11.09
N LEU A 41 -3.24 -5.68 -11.32
CA LEU A 41 -3.19 -4.67 -10.29
C LEU A 41 -4.55 -4.59 -9.60
N GLU A 42 -4.57 -4.84 -8.28
CA GLU A 42 -5.76 -4.63 -7.46
C GLU A 42 -5.94 -3.14 -7.11
N GLU A 43 -6.91 -2.86 -6.24
CA GLU A 43 -7.21 -1.51 -5.78
C GLU A 43 -5.96 -0.77 -5.26
N THR A 44 -5.82 0.48 -5.70
CA THR A 44 -4.74 1.36 -5.27
C THR A 44 -5.06 2.00 -3.93
N GLY A 45 -4.08 2.02 -3.03
CA GLY A 45 -4.17 2.70 -1.74
C GLY A 45 -2.91 3.47 -1.41
N TYR A 46 -2.88 4.00 -0.19
CA TYR A 46 -1.70 4.68 0.35
C TYR A 46 -0.97 3.74 1.31
N ILE A 47 0.35 3.67 1.16
CA ILE A 47 1.26 2.93 2.04
C ILE A 47 2.19 3.90 2.76
N PRO A 48 2.61 3.60 4.00
CA PRO A 48 3.65 4.39 4.65
C PRO A 48 4.95 4.34 3.84
N SER A 49 5.67 5.45 3.81
CA SER A 49 6.97 5.54 3.14
C SER A 49 8.04 4.66 3.84
N LYS A 50 9.17 4.45 3.17
CA LYS A 50 10.30 3.62 3.65
C LYS A 50 11.11 4.21 4.82
N ARG A 51 10.63 5.22 5.56
CA ARG A 51 11.39 5.85 6.66
C ARG A 51 11.61 4.91 7.85
#